data_AF-A0A2M9CNK9-F1
#
_entry.id   AF-A0A2M9CNK9-F1
#
_cell.length_a   1.000
_cell.length_b   1.000
_cell.length_c   1.000
_cell.angle_alpha   90.00
_cell.angle_beta   90.00
_cell.angle_gamma   90.00
#
_symmetry.space_group_name_H-M   'P 1'
#
loop_
_entity.id
_entity.type
_entity.pdbx_description
1 polymer ?
#
loop_
_entity_poly.entity_id
_entity_poly.type
_entity_poly.pdbx_seq_one_letter_code
_entity_poly.pdbx_strand_id
1 'polypeptide(L)'
;MSNAVEITAPEGQPFITIVREFDAPVAAVWRAHVEPDLVRRWLGPHGYETRIDTFEMRSGGRYRYVQIADGEEYAFNGVVHAADEHRRIVQTFEFEGMPDVVTLETAVFEELGGGRTRLTGTSAFPSVEARDGMLASGMETGVREGFERLDAILAEG
;
A
#
# COMPACT_ATOMS: atom_id res chain seq x y z
N MET A 1 -7.26 4.88 17.58
CA MET A 1 -6.94 5.73 16.41
C MET A 1 -8.25 6.12 15.73
N SER A 2 -8.36 7.34 15.20
CA SER A 2 -9.64 8.04 15.02
C SER A 2 -10.45 7.60 13.79
N ASN A 3 -9.81 7.10 12.72
CA ASN A 3 -10.52 6.75 11.49
C ASN A 3 -10.32 5.26 11.16
N ALA A 4 -11.41 4.52 10.90
CA ALA A 4 -11.31 3.12 10.53
C ALA A 4 -10.81 2.98 9.07
N VAL A 5 -10.11 1.89 8.78
CA VAL A 5 -9.87 1.48 7.39
C VAL A 5 -11.15 0.84 6.87
N GLU A 6 -11.63 1.33 5.74
CA GLU A 6 -12.75 0.75 5.00
C GLU A 6 -12.21 -0.05 3.81
N ILE A 7 -12.57 -1.32 3.73
CA ILE A 7 -12.17 -2.22 2.65
C ILE A 7 -13.44 -2.72 1.98
N THR A 8 -13.53 -2.53 0.67
CA THR A 8 -14.69 -2.96 -0.13
C THR A 8 -14.23 -3.84 -1.27
N ALA A 9 -14.87 -5.00 -1.42
CA ALA A 9 -14.61 -5.95 -2.48
C ALA A 9 -15.95 -6.41 -3.08
N PRO A 10 -16.47 -5.73 -4.12
CA PRO A 10 -17.78 -6.08 -4.67
C PRO A 10 -17.80 -7.50 -5.24
N GLU A 11 -18.92 -8.19 -5.06
CA GLU A 11 -19.11 -9.55 -5.59
C GLU A 11 -19.01 -9.55 -7.13
N GLY A 12 -18.33 -10.56 -7.69
CA GLY A 12 -18.18 -10.73 -9.13
C GLY A 12 -17.30 -9.70 -9.84
N GLN A 13 -16.63 -8.80 -9.11
CA GLN A 13 -15.76 -7.77 -9.69
C GLN A 13 -14.30 -7.97 -9.26
N PRO A 14 -13.33 -7.87 -10.18
CA PRO A 14 -11.92 -8.15 -9.91
C PRO A 14 -11.21 -6.91 -9.33
N PHE A 15 -11.82 -6.24 -8.36
CA PHE A 15 -11.16 -5.13 -7.68
C PHE A 15 -11.46 -5.08 -6.18
N ILE A 16 -10.54 -4.42 -5.47
CA ILE A 16 -10.66 -4.08 -4.05
C ILE A 16 -10.41 -2.58 -3.93
N THR A 17 -11.22 -1.91 -3.14
CA THR A 17 -11.03 -0.50 -2.77
C THR A 17 -10.72 -0.42 -1.28
N ILE A 18 -9.71 0.36 -0.93
CA ILE A 18 -9.30 0.62 0.45
C ILE A 18 -9.37 2.14 0.67
N VAL A 19 -10.09 2.58 1.69
CA VAL A 19 -10.19 4.00 2.05
C VAL A 19 -9.74 4.19 3.49
N ARG A 20 -8.85 5.17 3.70
CA ARG A 20 -8.37 5.56 5.03
C ARG A 20 -8.14 7.06 5.10
N GLU A 21 -8.61 7.69 6.17
CA GLU A 21 -8.31 9.09 6.48
C GLU A 21 -7.20 9.19 7.53
N PHE A 22 -6.21 10.06 7.29
CA PHE A 22 -5.11 10.34 8.20
C PHE A 22 -5.22 11.78 8.74
N ASP A 23 -4.93 11.95 10.02
CA ASP A 23 -4.86 13.27 10.67
C ASP A 23 -3.47 13.91 10.43
N ALA A 24 -3.06 13.96 9.16
CA ALA A 24 -1.79 14.51 8.70
C ALA A 24 -1.92 15.16 7.31
N PRO A 25 -1.11 16.19 6.99
CA PRO A 25 -1.18 16.87 5.70
C PRO A 25 -0.76 15.95 4.55
N VAL A 26 -1.28 16.21 3.35
CA VAL A 26 -1.08 15.35 2.17
C VAL A 26 0.39 15.13 1.84
N ALA A 27 1.23 16.15 2.08
CA ALA A 27 2.67 16.06 1.89
C ALA A 27 3.32 15.02 2.82
N ALA A 28 2.89 14.91 4.08
CA ALA A 28 3.42 13.91 5.01
C ALA A 28 3.01 12.49 4.61
N VAL A 29 1.73 12.30 4.27
CA VAL A 29 1.21 11.00 3.82
C VAL A 29 1.89 10.58 2.51
N TRP A 30 2.07 11.50 1.56
CA TRP A 30 2.80 11.26 0.32
C TRP A 30 4.24 10.84 0.57
N ARG A 31 4.99 11.61 1.37
CA ARG A 31 6.39 11.29 1.73
C ARG A 31 6.51 9.89 2.32
N ALA A 32 5.58 9.50 3.18
CA ALA A 32 5.57 8.15 3.75
C ALA A 32 5.40 7.03 2.72
N HIS A 33 4.83 7.32 1.54
CA HIS A 33 4.66 6.34 0.46
C HIS A 33 5.80 6.33 -0.58
N VAL A 34 6.61 7.39 -0.66
CA VAL A 34 7.66 7.52 -1.68
C VAL A 34 9.08 7.50 -1.13
N GLU A 35 9.27 7.78 0.16
CA GLU A 35 10.59 7.74 0.81
C GLU A 35 10.86 6.32 1.35
N PRO A 36 11.90 5.61 0.87
CA PRO A 36 12.15 4.22 1.26
C PRO A 36 12.38 4.06 2.76
N ASP A 37 13.00 5.03 3.42
CA ASP A 37 13.23 5.01 4.86
C ASP A 37 11.94 5.08 5.69
N LEU A 38 10.89 5.71 5.17
CA LEU A 38 9.58 5.73 5.81
C LEU A 38 8.80 4.48 5.45
N VAL A 39 8.82 4.07 4.18
CA VAL A 39 8.10 2.89 3.69
C VAL A 39 8.47 1.64 4.48
N ARG A 40 9.77 1.39 4.70
CA ARG A 40 10.22 0.21 5.47
C ARG A 40 9.72 0.17 6.93
N ARG A 41 9.31 1.32 7.48
CA ARG A 41 8.87 1.44 8.88
C ARG A 41 7.39 1.10 9.06
N TRP A 42 6.54 1.36 8.08
CA TRP A 42 5.09 1.10 8.18
C TRP A 42 4.56 -0.01 7.28
N LEU A 43 5.23 -0.30 6.16
CA LEU A 43 4.73 -1.28 5.21
C LEU A 43 4.76 -2.69 5.80
N GLY A 44 3.59 -3.33 5.86
CA GLY A 44 3.40 -4.69 6.36
C GLY A 44 2.75 -4.79 7.74
N PRO A 45 2.27 -5.99 8.10
CA PRO A 45 1.66 -6.26 9.39
C PRO A 45 2.62 -6.06 10.57
N HIS A 46 2.09 -6.04 11.79
CA HIS A 46 2.91 -6.02 13.00
C HIS A 46 3.76 -7.29 13.10
N GLY A 47 4.98 -7.16 13.62
CA GLY A 47 5.94 -8.27 13.73
C GLY A 47 6.73 -8.56 12.45
N TYR A 48 6.40 -7.91 11.32
CA TYR A 48 7.15 -8.06 10.07
C TYR A 48 8.22 -6.98 9.94
N GLU A 49 9.43 -7.40 9.54
CA GLU A 49 10.50 -6.52 9.08
C GLU A 49 10.40 -6.34 7.56
N THR A 50 10.55 -5.11 7.07
CA THR A 50 10.57 -4.83 5.63
C THR A 50 11.97 -4.42 5.19
N ARG A 51 12.58 -5.23 4.32
CA ARG A 51 13.84 -4.96 3.64
C ARG A 51 13.57 -4.46 2.23
N ILE A 52 14.10 -3.30 1.88
CA ILE A 52 13.96 -2.71 0.55
C ILE A 52 15.24 -3.00 -0.26
N ASP A 53 15.11 -3.68 -1.39
CA ASP A 53 16.24 -3.96 -2.29
C ASP A 53 16.33 -2.94 -3.43
N THR A 54 15.19 -2.42 -3.90
CA THR A 54 15.12 -1.33 -4.89
C THR A 54 13.84 -0.54 -4.66
N PHE A 55 13.89 0.79 -4.74
CA PHE A 55 12.71 1.61 -4.54
C PHE A 55 12.81 2.94 -5.27
N GLU A 56 12.27 2.98 -6.48
CA GLU A 56 12.21 4.19 -7.31
C GLU A 56 10.76 4.62 -7.48
N MET A 57 10.19 5.31 -6.48
CA MET A 57 8.81 5.81 -6.53
C MET A 57 8.67 7.08 -7.36
N ARG A 58 8.92 6.94 -8.66
CA ARG A 58 8.80 7.97 -9.70
C ARG A 58 8.26 7.31 -10.98
N SER A 59 7.64 8.07 -11.87
CA SER A 59 7.14 7.54 -13.15
C SER A 59 8.23 6.81 -13.93
N GLY A 60 7.95 5.57 -14.34
CA GLY A 60 8.88 4.66 -15.01
C GLY A 60 9.89 3.96 -14.08
N GLY A 61 9.82 4.21 -12.77
CA GLY A 61 10.66 3.55 -11.77
C GLY A 61 10.20 2.12 -11.49
N ARG A 62 11.04 1.38 -10.78
CA ARG A 62 10.76 0.02 -10.31
C ARG A 62 11.00 -0.09 -8.81
N TYR A 63 10.37 -1.08 -8.20
CA TYR A 63 10.62 -1.39 -6.79
C TYR A 63 10.66 -2.90 -6.56
N ARG A 64 11.36 -3.28 -5.50
CA ARG A 64 11.38 -4.62 -4.93
C ARG A 64 11.65 -4.53 -3.45
N TYR A 65 10.85 -5.23 -2.65
CA TYR A 65 11.06 -5.37 -1.21
C TYR A 65 10.74 -6.79 -0.76
N VAL A 66 11.26 -7.14 0.42
CA VAL A 66 11.06 -8.42 1.08
C VAL A 66 10.51 -8.14 2.47
N GLN A 67 9.40 -8.78 2.83
CA GLN A 67 8.91 -8.79 4.20
C GLN A 67 9.34 -10.09 4.89
N ILE A 68 9.82 -9.98 6.11
CA ILE A 68 10.41 -11.08 6.87
C ILE A 68 9.62 -11.24 8.17
N ALA A 69 9.13 -12.46 8.42
CA ALA A 69 8.42 -12.82 9.64
C ALA A 69 8.72 -14.26 10.02
N ASP A 70 9.06 -14.50 11.30
CA ASP A 70 9.34 -15.83 11.84
C ASP A 70 10.38 -16.67 11.04
N GLY A 71 11.31 -15.98 10.36
CA GLY A 71 12.35 -16.61 9.53
C GLY A 71 11.92 -16.91 8.08
N GLU A 72 10.67 -16.63 7.73
CA GLU A 72 10.14 -16.74 6.36
C GLU A 72 10.26 -15.40 5.62
N GLU A 73 10.54 -15.45 4.32
CA GLU A 73 10.67 -14.28 3.45
C GLU A 73 9.55 -14.23 2.40
N TYR A 74 8.91 -13.07 2.26
CA TYR A 74 7.87 -12.78 1.27
C TYR A 74 8.34 -11.63 0.37
N ALA A 75 8.70 -11.94 -0.88
CA ALA A 75 9.22 -10.95 -1.81
C ALA A 75 8.12 -10.40 -2.74
N PHE A 76 8.17 -9.08 -2.96
CA PHE A 76 7.22 -8.35 -3.79
C PHE A 76 7.96 -7.42 -4.74
N ASN A 77 7.42 -7.25 -5.94
CA ASN A 77 8.00 -6.38 -6.95
C ASN A 77 6.93 -5.61 -7.74
N GLY A 78 7.35 -4.56 -8.44
CA GLY A 78 6.50 -3.86 -9.40
C GLY A 78 7.19 -2.70 -10.10
N VAL A 79 6.43 -2.06 -10.98
CA VAL A 79 6.83 -0.86 -11.73
C VAL A 79 5.84 0.26 -11.53
N VAL A 80 6.35 1.48 -11.45
CA VAL A 80 5.56 2.69 -11.24
C VAL A 80 5.19 3.26 -12.59
N HIS A 81 3.91 3.14 -12.96
CA HIS A 81 3.39 3.74 -14.18
C HIS A 81 3.41 5.27 -14.10
N ALA A 82 2.90 5.82 -12.99
CA ALA A 82 2.86 7.27 -12.75
C ALA A 82 2.96 7.59 -11.27
N ALA A 83 3.71 8.65 -10.93
CA ALA A 83 3.73 9.24 -9.60
C ALA A 83 3.54 10.76 -9.72
N ASP A 84 2.29 11.19 -9.54
CA ASP A 84 1.87 12.59 -9.56
C ASP A 84 1.93 13.13 -8.13
N GLU A 85 2.93 13.98 -7.84
CA GLU A 85 3.24 14.47 -6.49
C GLU A 85 1.99 14.99 -5.75
N HIS A 86 1.81 14.50 -4.51
CA HIS A 86 0.69 14.81 -3.61
C HIS A 86 -0.71 14.48 -4.15
N ARG A 87 -0.82 13.71 -5.24
CA ARG A 87 -2.11 13.44 -5.90
C ARG A 87 -2.35 11.97 -6.11
N ARG A 88 -1.41 11.26 -6.75
CA ARG A 88 -1.68 9.91 -7.22
C ARG A 88 -0.42 9.09 -7.48
N ILE A 89 -0.46 7.81 -7.12
CA ILE A 89 0.51 6.80 -7.57
C ILE A 89 -0.27 5.73 -8.33
N VAL A 90 0.23 5.34 -9.49
CA VAL A 90 -0.24 4.18 -10.28
C VAL A 90 0.94 3.26 -10.48
N GLN A 91 0.82 2.00 -10.05
CA GLN A 91 1.91 1.03 -10.11
C GLN A 91 1.38 -0.38 -10.29
N THR A 92 2.22 -1.29 -10.77
CA THR A 92 1.92 -2.72 -10.66
C THR A 92 2.33 -3.24 -9.28
N PHE A 93 1.78 -4.38 -8.89
CA PHE A 93 2.20 -5.14 -7.72
C PHE A 93 2.14 -6.63 -8.03
N GLU A 94 3.18 -7.36 -7.62
CA GLU A 94 3.29 -8.80 -7.80
C GLU A 94 3.95 -9.41 -6.56
N PHE A 95 3.39 -10.52 -6.07
CA PHE A 95 4.03 -11.38 -5.09
C PHE A 95 4.86 -12.44 -5.80
N GLU A 96 6.17 -12.49 -5.56
CA GLU A 96 7.07 -13.42 -6.27
C GLU A 96 6.79 -14.90 -5.97
N GLY A 97 6.12 -15.20 -4.84
CA GLY A 97 5.68 -16.57 -4.54
C GLY A 97 4.46 -17.03 -5.36
N MET A 98 3.81 -16.13 -6.09
CA MET A 98 2.76 -16.43 -7.06
C MET A 98 3.02 -15.63 -8.35
N PRO A 99 4.01 -16.05 -9.15
CA PRO A 99 4.41 -15.32 -10.34
C PRO A 99 3.28 -15.23 -11.37
N ASP A 100 3.32 -14.19 -12.20
CA ASP A 100 2.35 -13.86 -13.26
C ASP A 100 0.97 -13.40 -12.79
N VAL A 101 0.73 -13.33 -11.46
CA VAL A 101 -0.46 -12.71 -10.87
C VAL A 101 -0.16 -11.24 -10.54
N VAL A 102 -0.23 -10.39 -11.56
CA VAL A 102 0.09 -8.97 -11.45
C VAL A 102 -1.18 -8.14 -11.24
N THR A 103 -1.20 -7.29 -10.21
CA THR A 103 -2.28 -6.33 -9.96
C THR A 103 -1.87 -4.93 -10.40
N LEU A 104 -2.85 -4.12 -10.81
CA LEU A 104 -2.67 -2.67 -11.01
C LEU A 104 -3.20 -1.94 -9.79
N GLU A 105 -2.31 -1.25 -9.08
CA GLU A 105 -2.60 -0.48 -7.88
C GLU A 105 -2.70 1.00 -8.23
N THR A 106 -3.74 1.67 -7.73
CA THR A 106 -3.88 3.12 -7.77
C THR A 106 -4.09 3.65 -6.36
N ALA A 107 -3.21 4.53 -5.90
CA ALA A 107 -3.36 5.28 -4.65
C ALA A 107 -3.65 6.74 -4.96
N VAL A 108 -4.78 7.26 -4.52
CA VAL A 108 -5.18 8.68 -4.66
C VAL A 108 -5.12 9.35 -3.30
N PHE A 109 -4.49 10.53 -3.27
CA PHE A 109 -4.30 11.34 -2.08
C PHE A 109 -5.16 12.61 -2.22
N GLU A 110 -6.12 12.78 -1.31
CA GLU A 110 -7.07 13.89 -1.32
C GLU A 110 -6.95 14.71 -0.03
N GLU A 111 -6.71 16.02 -0.15
CA GLU A 111 -6.70 16.92 1.01
C GLU A 111 -8.13 17.21 1.47
N LEU A 112 -8.42 16.95 2.75
CA LEU A 112 -9.75 17.17 3.34
C LEU A 112 -9.88 18.53 4.05
N GLY A 113 -8.81 19.32 4.06
CA GLY A 113 -8.68 20.52 4.90
C GLY A 113 -8.37 20.19 6.36
N GLY A 114 -8.00 21.21 7.13
CA GLY A 114 -7.65 21.05 8.55
C GLY A 114 -6.42 20.19 8.81
N GLY A 115 -5.53 20.04 7.81
CA GLY A 115 -4.35 19.18 7.91
C GLY A 115 -4.67 17.67 7.85
N ARG A 116 -5.80 17.28 7.26
CA ARG A 116 -6.22 15.87 7.11
C ARG A 116 -6.16 15.43 5.64
N THR A 117 -5.92 14.14 5.44
CA THR A 117 -5.78 13.53 4.10
C THR A 117 -6.61 12.26 4.00
N ARG A 118 -7.33 12.07 2.90
CA ARG A 118 -7.91 10.77 2.52
C ARG A 118 -6.99 10.08 1.54
N LEU A 119 -6.67 8.83 1.83
CA LEU A 119 -6.03 7.90 0.93
C LEU A 119 -7.09 6.93 0.40
N THR A 120 -7.21 6.84 -0.92
CA THR A 120 -8.05 5.85 -1.60
C THR A 120 -7.15 4.95 -2.45
N GLY A 121 -6.97 3.72 -2.01
CA GLY A 121 -6.33 2.64 -2.77
C GLY A 121 -7.35 1.88 -3.61
N THR A 122 -6.98 1.51 -4.84
CA THR A 122 -7.75 0.60 -5.70
C THR A 122 -6.80 -0.41 -6.33
N SER A 123 -7.06 -1.68 -6.04
CA SER A 123 -6.33 -2.82 -6.58
C SER A 123 -7.18 -3.48 -7.65
N ALA A 124 -6.73 -3.48 -8.90
CA ALA A 124 -7.37 -4.17 -10.01
C ALA A 124 -6.62 -5.48 -10.32
N PHE A 125 -7.32 -6.60 -10.21
CA PHE A 125 -6.79 -7.94 -10.31
C PHE A 125 -7.01 -8.51 -11.73
N PRO A 126 -6.19 -9.49 -12.17
CA PRO A 126 -6.38 -10.12 -13.48
C PRO A 126 -7.65 -10.98 -13.57
N SER A 127 -8.19 -11.41 -12.43
CA SER A 127 -9.44 -12.19 -12.35
C SER A 127 -10.11 -12.02 -10.98
N VAL A 128 -11.39 -12.41 -10.90
CA VAL A 128 -12.12 -12.49 -9.62
C VAL A 128 -11.45 -13.51 -8.68
N GLU A 129 -10.97 -14.62 -9.22
CA GLU A 129 -10.27 -15.66 -8.44
C GLU A 129 -8.96 -15.15 -7.82
N ALA A 130 -8.18 -14.36 -8.56
CA ALA A 130 -6.99 -13.71 -8.01
C ALA A 130 -7.34 -12.71 -6.90
N ARG A 131 -8.42 -11.93 -7.09
CA ARG A 131 -8.94 -11.02 -6.07
C ARG A 131 -9.35 -11.77 -4.81
N ASP A 132 -10.10 -12.86 -4.94
CA ASP A 132 -10.58 -13.66 -3.83
C ASP A 132 -9.42 -14.35 -3.09
N GLY A 133 -8.40 -14.80 -3.82
CA GLY A 133 -7.14 -15.30 -3.25
C GLY A 133 -6.42 -14.27 -2.37
N MET A 134 -6.36 -13.01 -2.82
CA MET A 134 -5.80 -11.89 -2.03
C MET A 134 -6.61 -11.62 -0.75
N LEU A 135 -7.94 -11.73 -0.79
CA LEU A 135 -8.75 -11.59 0.44
C LEU A 135 -8.48 -12.74 1.42
N ALA A 136 -8.35 -13.97 0.90
CA ALA A 136 -8.07 -15.15 1.72
C ALA A 136 -6.66 -15.16 2.32
N SER A 137 -5.72 -14.38 1.79
CA SER A 137 -4.34 -14.32 2.28
C SER A 137 -4.16 -13.50 3.56
N GLY A 138 -5.23 -12.91 4.10
CA GLY A 138 -5.15 -12.05 5.29
C GLY A 138 -4.74 -10.61 5.01
N MET A 139 -4.80 -10.17 3.73
CA MET A 139 -4.45 -8.81 3.30
C MET A 139 -5.11 -7.72 4.16
N GLU A 140 -6.37 -7.91 4.55
CA GLU A 140 -7.09 -6.94 5.39
C GLU A 140 -6.36 -6.64 6.71
N THR A 141 -5.80 -7.67 7.36
CA THR A 141 -5.05 -7.49 8.60
C THR A 141 -3.75 -6.72 8.33
N GLY A 142 -3.01 -7.11 7.28
CA GLY A 142 -1.78 -6.43 6.89
C GLY A 142 -1.98 -4.96 6.54
N VAL A 143 -3.08 -4.62 5.84
CA VAL A 143 -3.42 -3.22 5.52
C VAL A 143 -3.78 -2.44 6.78
N ARG A 144 -4.63 -3.00 7.64
CA ARG A 144 -5.03 -2.34 8.89
C ARG A 144 -3.81 -2.03 9.73
N GLU A 145 -3.03 -3.05 10.08
CA GLU A 145 -1.84 -2.92 10.93
C GLU A 145 -0.74 -2.06 10.30
N GLY A 146 -0.55 -2.13 8.98
CA GLY A 146 0.37 -1.25 8.26
C GLY A 146 -0.03 0.23 8.39
N PHE A 147 -1.32 0.54 8.25
CA PHE A 147 -1.80 1.92 8.46
C PHE A 147 -1.78 2.36 9.92
N GLU A 148 -1.86 1.43 10.87
CA GLU A 148 -1.62 1.73 12.28
C GLU A 148 -0.16 2.13 12.53
N ARG A 149 0.79 1.43 11.91
CA ARG A 149 2.22 1.81 11.95
C ARG A 149 2.45 3.16 11.27
N LEU A 150 1.72 3.45 10.19
CA LEU A 150 1.79 4.73 9.50
C LEU A 150 1.28 5.88 10.38
N ASP A 151 0.20 5.70 11.13
CA ASP A 151 -0.28 6.70 12.11
C ASP A 151 0.83 7.06 13.11
N ALA A 152 1.59 6.08 13.59
CA ALA A 152 2.71 6.33 14.51
C ALA A 152 3.82 7.18 13.87
N ILE A 153 4.17 6.91 12.60
CA ILE A 153 5.16 7.70 11.86
C ILE A 153 4.67 9.14 11.66
N LEU A 154 3.40 9.31 11.30
CA LEU A 154 2.82 10.62 11.04
C LEU A 154 2.71 11.47 12.31
N ALA A 155 2.63 10.85 13.49
CA ALA A 155 2.62 11.55 14.78
C ALA A 155 4.01 12.01 15.26
N GLU A 156 5.10 11.57 14.64
CA GLU A 156 6.47 12.00 14.97
C GLU A 156 6.83 13.39 14.39
N GLY A 157 6.00 13.92 13.48
CA GLY A 157 6.26 15.14 12.71
C GLY A 157 5.32 16.30 13.01
#